data_AF-A1RXP2-F1
#
_entry.id   AF-A1RXP2-F1
#
_cell.length_a   1.000
_cell.length_b   1.000
_cell.length_c   1.000
_cell.angle_alpha   90.00
_cell.angle_beta   90.00
_cell.angle_gamma   90.00
#
_symmetry.space_group_name_H-M   'P 1'
#
loop_
_entity.id
_entity.type
_entity.pdbx_description
1 polymer ?
#
loop_
_entity_poly.entity_id
_entity_poly.type
_entity_poly.pdbx_seq_one_letter_code
_entity_poly.pdbx_strand_id
1 'polypeptide(L)'
;MSKKPYPHNDDIVEAILEVLGKDFTVSPEEFPSRVKEKLEEKGFYAGLVSEKRVWSLYEKLVKSGRMPDYLGVVPAGEERSGNE
;
A
#
# COMPACT_ATOMS: atom_id res chain seq x y z
N MET A 1 -3.34 12.59 -26.80
CA MET A 1 -3.12 11.49 -25.83
C MET A 1 -2.72 12.11 -24.50
N SER A 2 -3.62 12.17 -23.54
CA SER A 2 -3.30 12.65 -22.20
C SER A 2 -2.36 11.64 -21.54
N LYS A 3 -1.18 12.10 -21.10
CA LYS A 3 -0.30 11.24 -20.29
C LYS A 3 -1.06 10.92 -19.00
N LYS A 4 -1.20 9.64 -18.69
CA LYS A 4 -1.74 9.22 -17.39
C LYS A 4 -0.92 9.89 -16.29
N PRO A 5 -1.55 10.54 -15.29
CA PRO A 5 -0.83 11.15 -14.20
C PRO A 5 -0.05 10.10 -13.40
N TYR A 6 1.12 10.47 -12.92
CA TYR A 6 1.87 9.62 -11.99
C TYR A 6 1.19 9.67 -10.61
N PRO A 7 0.95 8.52 -9.96
CA PRO A 7 0.24 8.50 -8.69
C PRO A 7 1.10 9.12 -7.59
N HIS A 8 0.48 9.98 -6.77
CA HIS A 8 1.10 10.51 -5.57
C HIS A 8 1.06 9.47 -4.45
N ASN A 9 1.74 9.74 -3.33
CA ASN A 9 1.74 8.81 -2.20
C ASN A 9 0.33 8.54 -1.66
N ASP A 10 -0.55 9.54 -1.68
CA ASP A 10 -1.92 9.41 -1.20
C ASP A 10 -2.74 8.48 -2.09
N ASP A 11 -2.58 8.59 -3.42
CA ASP A 11 -3.23 7.69 -4.39
C ASP A 11 -2.78 6.23 -4.21
N ILE A 12 -1.48 6.02 -3.95
CA ILE A 12 -0.93 4.68 -3.70
C ILE A 12 -1.47 4.12 -2.38
N VAL A 13 -1.54 4.94 -1.33
CA VAL A 13 -2.13 4.56 -0.03
C VAL A 13 -3.60 4.18 -0.19
N GLU A 14 -4.37 4.96 -0.93
CA GLU A 14 -5.78 4.66 -1.20
C GLU A 14 -5.92 3.34 -1.96
N ALA A 15 -5.09 3.10 -2.98
CA ALA A 15 -5.07 1.83 -3.71
C ALA A 15 -4.71 0.63 -2.81
N ILE A 16 -3.75 0.80 -1.90
CA ILE A 16 -3.38 -0.23 -0.90
C ILE A 16 -4.60 -0.60 -0.04
N LEU A 17 -5.30 0.40 0.50
CA LEU A 17 -6.46 0.18 1.36
C LEU A 17 -7.61 -0.51 0.61
N GLU A 18 -7.85 -0.13 -0.65
CA GLU A 18 -8.88 -0.78 -1.46
C GLU A 18 -8.54 -2.24 -1.81
N VAL A 19 -7.29 -2.52 -2.18
CA VAL A 19 -6.85 -3.90 -2.50
C VAL A 19 -7.06 -4.81 -1.30
N LEU A 20 -6.64 -4.36 -0.11
CA LEU A 20 -6.75 -5.16 1.12
C LEU A 20 -8.17 -5.18 1.68
N GLY A 21 -8.95 -4.11 1.48
CA GLY A 21 -10.35 -4.03 1.91
C GLY A 21 -11.30 -4.87 1.08
N LYS A 22 -10.95 -5.16 -0.19
CA LYS A 22 -11.78 -5.95 -1.11
C LYS A 22 -11.40 -7.42 -1.13
N ASP A 23 -10.11 -7.72 -1.07
CA ASP A 23 -9.57 -9.08 -1.14
C ASP A 23 -8.60 -9.34 0.01
N PHE A 24 -9.11 -9.99 1.07
CA PHE A 24 -8.30 -10.39 2.22
C PHE A 24 -7.34 -11.56 1.93
N THR A 25 -7.41 -12.12 0.72
CA THR A 25 -6.63 -13.28 0.26
C THR A 25 -5.42 -12.90 -0.59
N VAL A 26 -5.07 -11.61 -0.68
CA VAL A 26 -3.89 -11.18 -1.44
C VAL A 26 -2.63 -11.67 -0.75
N SER A 27 -1.86 -12.50 -1.46
CA SER A 27 -0.54 -12.94 -1.00
C SER A 27 0.45 -11.77 -0.99
N PRO A 28 1.40 -11.71 -0.04
CA PRO A 28 2.44 -10.68 -0.01
C PRO A 28 3.20 -10.53 -1.35
N GLU A 29 3.46 -11.64 -2.03
CA GLU A 29 4.18 -11.65 -3.32
C GLU A 29 3.39 -10.98 -4.45
N GLU A 30 2.06 -11.09 -4.42
CA GLU A 30 1.18 -10.50 -5.43
C GLU A 30 0.76 -9.07 -5.08
N PHE A 31 0.87 -8.68 -3.81
CA PHE A 31 0.38 -7.41 -3.31
C PHE A 31 0.88 -6.19 -4.08
N PRO A 32 2.19 -6.03 -4.36
CA PRO A 32 2.68 -4.89 -5.13
C PRO A 32 2.11 -4.83 -6.55
N SER A 33 1.92 -5.99 -7.18
CA SER A 33 1.34 -6.10 -8.52
C SER A 33 -0.13 -5.68 -8.51
N ARG A 34 -0.92 -6.18 -7.54
CA ARG A 34 -2.33 -5.82 -7.37
C ARG A 34 -2.53 -4.33 -7.13
N VAL A 35 -1.67 -3.70 -6.34
CA VAL A 35 -1.71 -2.25 -6.10
C VAL A 35 -1.45 -1.46 -7.39
N LYS A 36 -0.50 -1.92 -8.22
CA LYS A 36 -0.23 -1.28 -9.52
C LYS A 36 -1.42 -1.42 -10.46
N GLU A 37 -1.99 -2.62 -10.59
CA GLU A 37 -3.18 -2.85 -11.42
C GLU A 37 -4.31 -1.92 -11.00
N LYS A 38 -4.59 -1.82 -9.69
CA LYS A 38 -5.62 -0.94 -9.15
C LYS A 38 -5.36 0.55 -9.47
N LEU A 39 -4.11 0.99 -9.41
CA LEU A 39 -3.73 2.35 -9.80
C LEU A 39 -3.94 2.59 -11.31
N GLU A 40 -3.64 1.59 -12.14
CA GLU A 40 -3.87 1.69 -13.58
C GLU A 40 -5.36 1.69 -13.96
N GLU A 41 -6.19 0.93 -13.25
CA GLU A 41 -7.66 0.96 -13.36
C GLU A 41 -8.22 2.34 -12.99
N LYS A 42 -7.63 3.01 -12.00
CA LYS A 42 -7.95 4.40 -11.63
C LYS A 42 -7.46 5.44 -12.65
N GLY A 43 -6.71 5.01 -13.68
CA GLY A 43 -6.19 5.89 -14.72
C GLY A 43 -4.81 6.49 -14.41
N PHE A 44 -4.12 6.04 -13.36
CA PHE A 44 -2.75 6.44 -13.07
C PHE A 44 -1.72 5.63 -13.85
N TYR A 45 -0.50 6.17 -13.97
CA TYR A 45 0.64 5.45 -14.52
C TYR A 45 1.45 4.78 -13.41
N ALA A 46 1.16 3.51 -13.14
CA ALA A 46 1.84 2.72 -12.10
C ALA A 46 3.14 2.03 -12.58
N GLY A 47 3.50 2.15 -13.87
CA GLY A 47 4.66 1.48 -14.46
C GLY A 47 6.01 1.84 -13.82
N LEU A 48 6.11 3.02 -13.17
CA LEU A 48 7.30 3.46 -12.44
C LEU A 48 7.22 3.26 -10.92
N VAL A 49 6.09 2.75 -10.42
CA VAL A 49 5.93 2.46 -9.00
C VAL A 49 6.73 1.19 -8.69
N SER A 50 7.76 1.32 -7.87
CA SER A 50 8.56 0.19 -7.41
C SER A 50 7.86 -0.55 -6.28
N GLU A 51 8.11 -1.86 -6.17
CA GLU A 51 7.56 -2.70 -5.10
C GLU A 51 7.97 -2.18 -3.72
N LYS A 52 9.24 -1.77 -3.59
CA LYS A 52 9.77 -1.13 -2.37
C LYS A 52 8.94 0.07 -1.95
N ARG A 53 8.45 0.88 -2.89
CA ARG A 53 7.65 2.07 -2.57
C ARG A 53 6.26 1.70 -2.06
N VAL A 54 5.63 0.67 -2.64
CA VAL A 54 4.37 0.12 -2.13
C VAL A 54 4.56 -0.39 -0.70
N TRP A 55 5.58 -1.21 -0.48
CA TRP A 55 5.90 -1.77 0.83
C TRP A 55 6.22 -0.72 1.88
N SER A 56 7.02 0.30 1.55
CA SER A 56 7.31 1.39 2.48
C SER A 56 6.06 2.19 2.87
N LEU A 57 5.10 2.37 1.96
CA LEU A 57 3.84 3.04 2.28
C LEU A 57 2.94 2.14 3.13
N TYR A 58 2.81 0.87 2.78
CA TYR A 58 2.10 -0.13 3.57
C TYR A 58 2.64 -0.19 5.01
N GLU A 59 3.96 -0.39 5.16
CA GLU A 59 4.62 -0.44 6.46
C GLU A 59 4.37 0.82 7.28
N LYS A 60 4.41 2.00 6.64
CA LYS A 60 4.13 3.28 7.30
C LYS A 60 2.69 3.34 7.82
N LEU A 61 1.71 2.84 7.07
CA LEU A 61 0.32 2.79 7.49
C LEU A 61 0.13 1.86 8.69
N VAL A 62 0.75 0.67 8.64
CA VAL A 62 0.71 -0.31 9.74
C VAL A 62 1.38 0.25 11.00
N LYS A 63 2.62 0.76 10.88
CA LYS A 63 3.37 1.32 12.01
C LYS A 63 2.75 2.57 12.62
N SER A 64 1.98 3.34 11.83
CA SER A 64 1.26 4.51 12.34
C SER A 64 -0.10 4.16 12.98
N GLY A 65 -0.49 2.88 13.01
CA GLY A 65 -1.77 2.43 13.55
C GLY A 65 -2.98 2.81 12.67
N ARG A 66 -2.74 3.28 11.44
CA ARG A 66 -3.82 3.63 10.49
C ARG A 66 -4.50 2.40 9.88
N MET A 67 -3.81 1.26 9.89
CA MET A 67 -4.35 -0.03 9.47
C MET A 67 -3.67 -1.16 10.25
N PRO A 68 -4.35 -2.30 10.47
CA PRO A 68 -3.70 -3.50 10.99
C PRO A 68 -2.79 -4.16 9.94
N ASP A 69 -1.85 -4.99 10.39
CA ASP A 69 -0.99 -5.77 9.50
C ASP A 69 -1.76 -6.94 8.87
N TYR A 70 -2.42 -6.66 7.75
CA TYR A 70 -3.20 -7.66 7.02
C TYR A 70 -2.35 -8.76 6.38
N LEU A 71 -1.13 -8.42 5.98
CA LEU A 71 -0.22 -9.35 5.29
C LEU A 71 0.71 -10.10 6.27
N GLY A 72 0.73 -9.72 7.56
CA GLY A 72 1.57 -10.37 8.57
C GLY A 72 3.08 -10.21 8.33
N VAL A 73 3.49 -9.21 7.54
CA VAL A 73 4.90 -9.01 7.13
C VAL A 73 5.59 -7.88 7.89
N VAL A 74 4.85 -7.09 8.65
CA VAL A 74 5.43 -5.99 9.43
C VAL A 74 5.81 -6.55 10.78
N PRO A 75 7.11 -6.60 11.13
CA PRO A 75 7.51 -7.03 12.46
C PRO A 75 6.82 -6.10 13.45
N ALA A 76 6.13 -6.68 14.44
CA ALA A 76 5.50 -5.94 15.52
C ALA A 76 6.58 -5.08 16.17
N GLY A 77 6.64 -3.81 15.77
CA GLY A 77 7.53 -2.84 16.36
C GLY A 77 7.01 -2.64 17.77
N GLU A 78 7.76 -3.15 18.73
CA GLU A 78 7.59 -2.97 20.16
C GLU A 78 6.93 -1.62 20.45
N GLU A 79 5.76 -1.71 21.09
CA GLU A 79 4.98 -0.58 21.55
C GLU A 79 5.93 0.47 22.10
N ARG A 80 6.08 1.60 21.38
CA ARG A 80 6.48 2.82 22.09
C ARG A 80 5.30 3.16 22.96
N SER A 81 5.32 2.57 24.15
CA SER A 81 4.74 3.06 25.38
C SER A 81 4.94 4.57 25.39
N GLY A 82 3.93 5.27 24.91
CA GLY A 82 3.79 6.70 25.04
C GLY A 82 3.42 6.93 26.49
N ASN A 83 4.45 7.23 27.27
CA ASN A 83 4.34 7.72 28.64
C ASN A 83 3.50 9.01 28.60
N GLU A 84 2.35 9.02 29.28
CA GLU A 84 1.64 10.22 29.72
C GLU A 84 1.49 10.17 31.24
#